data_AF-A0AA86PBE7-F1
#
_entry.id   AF-A0AA86PBE7-F1
#
_cell.length_a   1.000
_cell.length_b   1.000
_cell.length_c   1.000
_cell.angle_alpha   90.00
_cell.angle_beta   90.00
_cell.angle_gamma   90.00
#
_symmetry.space_group_name_H-M   'P 1'
#
loop_
_entity.id
_entity.type
_entity.pdbx_description
1 polymer ?
#
loop_
_entity_poly.entity_id
_entity_poly.type
_entity_poly.pdbx_seq_one_letter_code
_entity_poly.pdbx_strand_id
1 'polypeptide(L)'
;MLILSIQKQILENQFELLQNIPGLTWTPSLAFLKAHPDFQHPKQKFQKKSSNILFESLETFDEPLTAPEEFDWSLIQPACIDVIADTGHCPSYNAAAETQAFSDLRCISARDPERVQYSIQQVVDCVHEYGCSTYLPFYGSTQ
;
A
#
# COMPACT_ATOMS: atom_id res chain seq x y z
N MET A 1 3.99 27.81 22.39
CA MET A 1 5.06 26.87 22.79
C MET A 1 4.52 25.69 23.61
N LEU A 2 3.61 25.88 24.57
CA LEU A 2 3.05 24.80 25.42
C LEU A 2 2.33 23.66 24.66
N ILE A 3 1.56 23.99 23.61
CA ILE A 3 0.75 23.01 22.85
C ILE A 3 1.63 21.97 22.14
N LEU A 4 2.77 22.40 21.58
CA LEU A 4 3.72 21.51 20.90
C LEU A 4 4.41 20.55 21.87
N SER A 5 4.73 21.02 23.09
CA SER A 5 5.31 20.19 24.14
C SER A 5 4.35 19.09 24.61
N ILE A 6 3.05 19.40 24.72
CA ILE A 6 2.02 18.43 25.11
C ILE A 6 1.84 17.35 24.03
N GLN A 7 1.80 17.73 22.75
CA GLN A 7 1.68 16.77 21.64
C GLN A 7 2.87 15.81 21.57
N LYS A 8 4.08 16.32 21.79
CA LYS A 8 5.30 15.49 21.83
C LYS A 8 5.24 14.47 22.96
N GLN A 9 4.82 14.89 24.16
CA GLN A 9 4.70 14.00 25.31
C GLN A 9 3.65 12.89 25.09
N ILE A 10 2.51 13.23 24.48
CA ILE A 10 1.47 12.25 24.14
C ILE A 10 2.01 11.19 23.17
N LEU A 11 2.76 11.60 22.15
CA LEU A 11 3.36 10.69 21.18
C LEU A 11 4.39 9.76 21.83
N GLU A 12 5.26 10.29 22.68
CA GLU A 12 6.29 9.52 23.39
C GLU A 12 5.65 8.47 24.33
N ASN A 13 4.61 8.86 25.09
CA ASN A 13 3.87 7.95 25.96
C ASN A 13 3.16 6.83 25.16
N GLN A 14 2.62 7.13 23.98
CA GLN A 14 1.98 6.12 23.11
C GLN A 14 3.00 5.10 22.59
N PHE A 15 4.21 5.53 22.26
CA PHE A 15 5.28 4.63 21.82
C PHE A 15 5.73 3.68 22.92
N GLU A 16 5.92 4.21 24.13
CA GLU A 16 6.28 3.39 25.29
C GLU A 16 5.22 2.34 25.59
N LEU A 17 3.92 2.70 25.48
CA LEU A 17 2.84 1.73 25.60
C LEU A 17 2.93 0.62 24.55
N LEU A 18 3.12 0.98 23.27
CA LEU A 18 3.20 0.00 22.18
C LEU A 18 4.40 -0.95 22.33
N GLN A 19 5.55 -0.44 22.79
CA GLN A 19 6.76 -1.25 22.98
C GLN A 19 6.63 -2.28 24.11
N ASN A 20 5.72 -2.06 25.05
CA ASN A 20 5.51 -2.92 26.22
C ASN A 20 4.30 -3.86 26.08
N ILE A 21 3.65 -3.95 24.92
CA ILE A 21 2.55 -4.90 24.70
C ILE A 21 3.12 -6.33 24.69
N PRO A 22 2.71 -7.21 25.62
CA PRO A 22 3.22 -8.58 25.67
C PRO A 22 2.85 -9.35 24.40
N GLY A 23 3.82 -10.08 23.83
CA GLY A 23 3.61 -10.91 22.64
C GLY A 23 3.55 -10.13 21.32
N LEU A 24 3.86 -8.84 21.31
CA LEU A 24 3.99 -8.08 20.07
C LEU A 24 5.23 -8.53 19.29
N THR A 25 5.08 -8.89 18.02
CA THR A 25 6.16 -9.38 17.15
C THR A 25 6.85 -8.28 16.35
N TRP A 26 6.40 -7.04 16.46
CA TRP A 26 6.96 -5.87 15.80
C TRP A 26 7.23 -4.77 16.81
N THR A 27 8.19 -3.89 16.53
CA THR A 27 8.58 -2.80 17.43
C THR A 27 8.53 -1.46 16.69
N PRO A 28 7.75 -0.47 17.15
CA PRO A 28 7.71 0.82 16.50
C PRO A 28 9.00 1.62 16.80
N SER A 29 9.54 2.28 15.77
CA SER A 29 10.75 3.12 15.89
C SER A 29 10.39 4.60 16.00
N LEU A 30 10.56 5.17 17.19
CA LEU A 30 10.34 6.60 17.41
C LEU A 30 11.38 7.45 16.65
N ALA A 31 12.58 6.92 16.45
CA ALA A 31 13.64 7.57 15.68
C ALA A 31 13.19 7.82 14.23
N PHE A 32 12.49 6.85 13.62
CA PHE A 32 11.95 6.98 12.27
C PHE A 32 10.95 8.13 12.15
N LEU A 33 9.96 8.23 13.06
CA LEU A 33 8.95 9.30 13.01
C LEU A 33 9.54 10.69 13.31
N LYS A 34 10.58 10.78 14.15
CA LYS A 34 11.27 12.04 14.42
C LYS A 34 12.08 12.52 13.21
N ALA A 35 12.66 11.58 12.45
CA ALA A 35 13.40 11.89 11.23
C ALA A 35 12.48 12.26 10.05
N HIS A 36 11.22 11.83 10.05
CA HIS A 36 10.28 12.03 8.93
C HIS A 36 8.98 12.73 9.41
N PRO A 37 9.01 14.05 9.63
CA PRO A 37 7.87 14.81 10.16
C PRO A 37 6.61 14.72 9.28
N ASP A 38 6.75 14.45 7.98
CA ASP A 38 5.62 14.29 7.05
C ASP A 38 4.71 13.08 7.38
N PHE A 39 5.22 12.13 8.18
CA PHE A 39 4.43 11.00 8.70
C PHE A 39 3.60 11.37 9.95
N GLN A 40 3.77 12.58 10.50
CA GLN A 40 3.00 13.04 11.67
C GLN A 40 1.57 13.51 11.32
N HIS A 41 1.24 13.60 10.02
CA HIS A 41 -0.10 13.96 9.52
C HIS A 41 -0.78 12.83 8.72
N PRO A 42 -1.05 11.66 9.34
CA PRO A 42 -1.54 10.47 8.64
C PRO A 42 -2.94 10.60 8.03
N LYS A 43 -3.75 11.59 8.45
CA LYS A 43 -5.15 11.75 8.01
C LYS A 43 -5.29 12.07 6.51
N GLN A 44 -4.24 12.59 5.88
CA GLN A 44 -4.24 12.80 4.43
C GLN A 44 -3.91 11.51 3.67
N LYS A 45 -3.08 10.63 4.24
CA LYS A 45 -2.56 9.43 3.54
C LYS A 45 -3.53 8.24 3.56
N PHE A 46 -4.39 8.12 4.57
CA PHE A 46 -5.28 6.97 4.74
C PHE A 46 -6.74 7.40 4.88
N GLN A 47 -7.42 7.54 3.75
CA GLN A 47 -8.87 7.69 3.71
C GLN A 47 -9.46 6.52 2.94
N LYS A 48 -10.05 5.58 3.68
CA LYS A 48 -10.80 4.46 3.11
C LYS A 48 -12.28 4.82 3.12
N LYS A 49 -12.84 5.07 1.94
CA LYS A 49 -14.26 4.81 1.73
C LYS A 49 -14.36 3.34 1.26
N SER A 50 -15.48 2.66 1.47
CA SER A 50 -15.70 1.31 0.90
C SER A 50 -16.68 1.40 -0.27
N SER A 51 -16.36 0.74 -1.37
CA SER A 51 -17.27 0.48 -2.49
C SER A 51 -17.84 -0.92 -2.32
N ASN A 52 -19.15 -1.08 -2.57
CA ASN A 52 -19.82 -2.39 -2.57
C ASN A 52 -19.71 -3.01 -3.96
N ILE A 53 -18.50 -3.25 -4.45
CA ILE A 53 -18.30 -3.92 -5.75
C ILE A 53 -18.22 -5.42 -5.48
N LEU A 54 -19.15 -6.15 -6.08
CA LEU A 54 -19.15 -7.61 -6.11
C LEU A 54 -18.09 -8.04 -7.13
N PHE A 55 -17.00 -8.64 -6.65
CA PHE A 55 -16.04 -9.29 -7.52
C PHE A 55 -16.68 -10.55 -8.12
N GLU A 56 -16.38 -10.80 -9.39
CA GLU A 56 -16.71 -12.05 -10.07
C GLU A 56 -16.00 -13.21 -9.36
N SER A 57 -16.68 -14.36 -9.29
CA SER A 57 -16.27 -15.53 -8.51
C SER A 57 -14.80 -15.87 -8.72
N LEU A 58 -14.05 -16.04 -7.63
CA LEU A 58 -12.76 -16.72 -7.69
C LEU A 58 -12.99 -18.11 -8.27
N GLU A 59 -12.21 -18.50 -9.27
CA GLU A 59 -12.15 -19.89 -9.71
C GLU A 59 -11.60 -20.71 -8.54
N THR A 60 -12.43 -21.61 -8.00
CA THR A 60 -12.00 -22.58 -7.00
C THR A 60 -11.26 -23.68 -7.73
N PHE A 61 -9.98 -23.88 -7.40
CA PHE A 61 -9.24 -25.04 -7.88
C PHE A 61 -9.73 -26.28 -7.10
N ASP A 62 -10.25 -27.29 -7.82
CA ASP A 62 -10.79 -28.53 -7.25
C ASP A 62 -9.69 -29.48 -6.71
N GLU A 63 -8.43 -29.26 -7.11
CA GLU A 63 -7.28 -30.06 -6.70
C GLU A 63 -6.66 -29.49 -5.40
N PRO A 64 -6.27 -30.36 -4.43
CA PRO A 64 -5.62 -29.91 -3.21
C PRO A 64 -4.21 -29.37 -3.51
N LEU A 65 -4.12 -28.09 -3.81
CA LEU A 65 -2.85 -27.38 -3.89
C LEU A 65 -2.24 -27.33 -2.48
N THR A 66 -1.10 -28.00 -2.31
CA THR A 66 -0.29 -27.81 -1.10
C THR A 66 0.45 -26.49 -1.26
N ALA A 67 -0.05 -25.44 -0.60
CA ALA A 67 0.65 -24.17 -0.52
C ALA A 67 1.96 -24.34 0.30
N PRO A 68 3.05 -23.68 -0.09
CA PRO A 68 4.29 -23.73 0.68
C PRO A 68 4.11 -23.04 2.04
N GLU A 69 4.94 -23.41 3.02
CA GLU A 69 4.97 -22.78 4.35
C GLU A 69 5.35 -21.30 4.27
N GLU A 70 6.25 -20.95 3.32
CA GLU A 70 6.69 -19.59 3.04
C GLU A 70 6.61 -19.31 1.54
N PHE A 71 6.24 -18.08 1.18
CA PHE A 71 6.14 -17.65 -0.21
C PHE A 71 6.50 -16.17 -0.35
N ASP A 72 7.43 -15.87 -1.25
CA ASP A 72 7.86 -14.51 -1.55
C ASP A 72 8.19 -14.36 -3.04
N TRP A 73 7.40 -13.56 -3.76
CA TRP A 73 7.62 -13.30 -5.19
C TRP A 73 8.94 -12.61 -5.47
N SER A 74 9.47 -11.80 -4.55
CA SER A 74 10.75 -11.11 -4.73
C SER A 74 11.94 -12.07 -4.73
N LEU A 75 11.80 -13.24 -4.09
CA LEU A 75 12.82 -14.30 -4.12
C LEU A 75 12.66 -15.21 -5.35
N ILE A 76 11.42 -15.46 -5.78
CA ILE A 76 11.11 -16.37 -6.89
C ILE A 76 11.32 -15.69 -8.24
N GLN A 77 10.88 -14.43 -8.37
CA GLN A 77 10.96 -13.63 -9.58
C GLN A 77 11.48 -12.21 -9.26
N PRO A 78 12.76 -12.09 -8.83
CA PRO A 78 13.34 -10.80 -8.43
C PRO A 78 13.30 -9.75 -9.54
N ALA A 79 13.37 -10.16 -10.80
CA ALA A 79 13.29 -9.25 -11.95
C ALA A 79 11.88 -8.65 -12.16
N CYS A 80 10.84 -9.24 -11.57
CA CYS A 80 9.45 -8.78 -11.68
C CYS A 80 8.97 -8.00 -10.45
N ILE A 81 9.65 -8.12 -9.31
CA ILE A 81 9.32 -7.44 -8.05
C ILE A 81 10.56 -6.71 -7.53
N ASP A 82 10.84 -5.55 -8.12
CA ASP A 82 12.07 -4.79 -7.88
C ASP A 82 11.86 -3.32 -7.50
N VAL A 83 10.62 -2.83 -7.55
CA VAL A 83 10.30 -1.41 -7.32
C VAL A 83 9.39 -1.24 -6.11
N ILE A 84 9.72 -0.24 -5.28
CA ILE A 84 8.84 0.32 -4.25
C ILE A 84 8.43 1.72 -4.73
N ALA A 85 7.13 1.96 -4.95
CA ALA A 85 6.66 3.28 -5.35
C ALA A 85 6.43 4.22 -4.15
N ASP A 86 6.78 5.49 -4.34
CA ASP A 86 6.44 6.59 -3.43
C ASP A 86 5.34 7.45 -4.07
N THR A 87 4.23 7.63 -3.36
CA THR A 87 3.11 8.48 -3.79
C THR A 87 3.28 9.94 -3.36
N GLY A 88 4.33 10.26 -2.61
CA GLY A 88 4.62 11.59 -2.10
C GLY A 88 3.48 12.15 -1.24
N HIS A 89 3.08 13.39 -1.57
CA HIS A 89 1.98 14.09 -0.89
C HIS A 89 0.61 13.85 -1.53
N CYS A 90 0.55 13.00 -2.57
CA CYS A 90 -0.69 12.60 -3.22
C CYS A 90 -1.22 11.32 -2.55
N PRO A 91 -2.47 11.29 -2.04
CA PRO A 91 -3.10 10.09 -1.49
C PRO A 91 -3.55 9.11 -2.58
N SER A 92 -2.64 8.74 -3.48
CA SER A 92 -2.87 7.87 -4.64
C SER A 92 -2.41 6.43 -4.40
N TYR A 93 -2.44 5.95 -3.15
CA TYR A 93 -1.98 4.61 -2.79
C TYR A 93 -2.70 3.50 -3.57
N ASN A 94 -3.97 3.69 -3.92
CA ASN A 94 -4.72 2.74 -4.76
C ASN A 94 -4.15 2.68 -6.18
N ALA A 95 -3.97 3.83 -6.84
CA ALA A 95 -3.37 3.90 -8.18
C ALA A 95 -1.97 3.27 -8.21
N ALA A 96 -1.16 3.55 -7.18
CA ALA A 96 0.17 2.98 -7.05
C ALA A 96 0.13 1.46 -6.85
N ALA A 97 -0.76 0.94 -6.00
CA ALA A 97 -0.91 -0.50 -5.78
C ALA A 97 -1.43 -1.23 -7.03
N GLU A 98 -2.47 -0.70 -7.69
CA GLU A 98 -3.04 -1.27 -8.91
C GLU A 98 -2.02 -1.29 -10.06
N THR A 99 -1.31 -0.16 -10.27
CA THR A 99 -0.32 -0.05 -11.36
C THR A 99 0.89 -0.94 -11.11
N GLN A 100 1.37 -1.05 -9.86
CA GLN A 100 2.46 -1.96 -9.52
C GLN A 100 2.04 -3.41 -9.72
N ALA A 101 0.90 -3.83 -9.15
CA ALA A 101 0.41 -5.19 -9.33
C ALA A 101 0.21 -5.55 -10.81
N PHE A 102 -0.30 -4.62 -11.63
CA PHE A 102 -0.43 -4.85 -13.07
C PHE A 102 0.94 -5.02 -13.76
N SER A 103 1.92 -4.20 -13.42
CA SER A 103 3.30 -4.29 -13.93
C SER A 103 3.91 -5.65 -13.58
N ASP A 104 3.78 -6.03 -12.31
CA ASP A 104 4.37 -7.24 -11.73
C ASP A 104 3.73 -8.50 -12.33
N LEU A 105 2.39 -8.56 -12.40
CA LEU A 105 1.64 -9.71 -12.91
C LEU A 105 1.91 -9.97 -14.39
N ARG A 106 2.10 -8.92 -15.20
CA ARG A 106 2.45 -9.10 -16.61
C ARG A 106 3.83 -9.70 -16.79
N CYS A 107 4.80 -9.27 -15.99
CA CYS A 107 6.12 -9.88 -15.95
C CYS A 107 6.04 -11.34 -15.46
N ILE A 108 5.36 -11.59 -14.34
CA ILE A 108 5.21 -12.91 -13.74
C ILE A 108 4.54 -13.92 -14.69
N SER A 109 3.56 -13.45 -15.45
CA SER A 109 2.85 -14.26 -16.46
C SER A 109 3.56 -14.36 -17.80
N ALA A 110 4.82 -13.89 -17.88
CA ALA A 110 5.64 -13.85 -19.10
C ALA A 110 4.96 -13.14 -20.29
N ARG A 111 4.03 -12.21 -20.01
CA ARG A 111 3.43 -11.35 -21.03
C ARG A 111 4.37 -10.24 -21.48
N ASP A 112 5.22 -9.79 -20.57
CA ASP A 112 6.36 -8.93 -20.86
C ASP A 112 7.66 -9.68 -20.53
N PRO A 113 8.73 -9.55 -21.34
CA PRO A 113 10.00 -10.24 -21.11
C PRO A 113 10.76 -9.69 -19.89
N GLU A 114 10.49 -8.44 -19.52
CA GLU A 114 11.00 -7.75 -18.35
C GLU A 114 9.87 -6.91 -17.75
N ARG A 115 10.04 -6.51 -16.48
CA ARG A 115 9.04 -5.69 -15.80
C ARG A 115 8.91 -4.32 -16.44
N VAL A 116 7.72 -4.02 -16.95
CA VAL A 116 7.39 -2.70 -17.49
C VAL A 116 6.79 -1.85 -16.38
N GLN A 117 7.46 -0.74 -16.04
CA GLN A 117 6.91 0.23 -15.08
C GLN A 117 5.82 1.08 -15.74
N TYR A 118 4.56 0.71 -15.50
CA TYR A 118 3.43 1.51 -15.96
C TYR A 118 3.27 2.80 -15.14
N SER A 119 2.67 3.82 -15.76
CA SER A 119 2.58 5.17 -15.20
C SER A 119 1.47 5.27 -14.16
N ILE A 120 1.87 5.41 -12.89
CA ILE A 120 0.93 5.72 -11.79
C ILE A 120 0.22 7.05 -12.08
N GLN A 121 0.95 8.04 -12.60
CA GLN A 121 0.40 9.37 -12.91
C GLN A 121 -0.71 9.30 -13.97
N GLN A 122 -0.59 8.43 -14.97
CA GLN A 122 -1.63 8.25 -15.98
C GLN A 122 -2.92 7.69 -15.37
N VAL A 123 -2.81 6.77 -14.41
CA VAL A 123 -3.97 6.22 -13.69
C VAL A 123 -4.59 7.31 -12.81
N VAL A 124 -3.77 8.09 -12.11
CA VAL A 124 -4.22 9.25 -11.31
C VAL A 124 -4.95 10.28 -12.15
N ASP A 125 -4.42 10.65 -13.32
CA ASP A 125 -4.96 11.76 -14.12
C ASP A 125 -6.14 11.36 -15.01
N CYS A 126 -6.18 10.12 -15.49
CA CYS A 126 -7.11 9.72 -16.54
C CYS A 126 -8.17 8.69 -16.11
N VAL A 127 -7.92 7.93 -15.03
CA VAL A 127 -8.81 6.85 -14.59
C VAL A 127 -9.51 7.21 -13.29
N HIS A 128 -8.80 7.82 -12.33
CA HIS A 128 -9.39 8.25 -11.09
C HIS A 128 -10.04 9.63 -11.23
N GLU A 129 -11.37 9.67 -11.10
CA GLU A 129 -12.19 10.90 -11.15
C GLU A 129 -11.74 12.00 -10.17
N TYR A 130 -10.98 11.62 -9.14
CA TYR A 130 -10.55 12.51 -8.06
C TYR A 130 -9.04 12.72 -8.00
N GLY A 131 -8.22 12.04 -8.82
CA GLY A 131 -6.77 12.18 -8.84
C GLY A 131 -6.11 12.10 -7.46
N CYS A 132 -5.48 13.20 -7.03
CA CYS A 132 -4.89 13.35 -5.69
C CYS A 132 -5.88 13.79 -4.59
N SER A 133 -7.15 13.93 -4.91
CA SER A 133 -8.21 14.04 -3.92
C SER A 133 -8.77 12.65 -3.64
N THR A 134 -9.06 12.41 -2.37
CA THR A 134 -9.31 11.09 -1.77
C THR A 134 -10.31 10.24 -2.56
N TYR A 135 -9.91 9.05 -3.01
CA TYR A 135 -10.84 8.09 -3.63
C TYR A 135 -10.73 6.63 -3.19
N LEU A 136 -11.90 5.99 -3.34
CA LEU A 136 -12.22 4.58 -3.24
C LEU A 136 -11.38 3.73 -4.20
N PRO A 137 -10.97 2.51 -3.79
CA PRO A 137 -10.51 1.52 -4.75
C PRO A 137 -11.70 1.04 -5.59
N PHE A 138 -11.48 0.93 -6.91
CA PHE A 138 -12.37 0.38 -7.94
C PHE A 138 -13.57 1.22 -8.39
N TYR A 139 -13.50 1.69 -9.64
CA TYR A 139 -14.64 1.86 -10.54
C TYR A 139 -14.31 1.12 -11.85
N GLY A 140 -14.89 -0.06 -12.03
CA GLY A 140 -15.08 -0.61 -13.37
C GLY A 140 -16.20 0.21 -14.00
N SER A 141 -15.92 0.86 -15.13
CA SER A 141 -16.94 1.52 -15.93
C SER A 141 -17.89 0.46 -16.51
N THR A 142 -19.10 0.38 -15.97
CA THR A 142 -20.22 -0.17 -16.74
C THR A 142 -20.51 0.83 -17.86
N GLN A 143 -20.19 0.43 -19.10
CA GLN A 143 -20.77 1.02 -20.30
C GLN A 143 -22.28 0.76 -20.33
#